data_AF-A0AAD4HII1-F1
#
_entry.id   AF-A0AAD4HII1-F1
#
_cell.length_a   1.000
_cell.length_b   1.000
_cell.length_c   1.000
_cell.angle_alpha   90.00
_cell.angle_beta   90.00
_cell.angle_gamma   90.00
#
_symmetry.space_group_name_H-M   'P 1'
#
loop_
_entity.id
_entity.type
_entity.pdbx_description
1 polymer ?
#
loop_
_entity_poly.entity_id
_entity_poly.type
_entity_poly.pdbx_seq_one_letter_code
_entity_poly.pdbx_strand_id
1 'polypeptide(L)'
;CSHTQKFSVSCIQSTHYYFHPNQLINLAVQYNTSIIFSFTFKQLVNTPITQLTVQYQELLGNDIFMTLVYVQAALEEYCCIMAAEEPKILMHTSDCQDPVGYNEDWHAIWWNGMAYFLLNRQNPQPYHEAIKYFKNLQFGRVSRGCKELMFMIIREGVAFNHANQFIDKAC
;
A
#
# COMPACT_ATOMS: atom_id res chain seq x y z
N CYS A 1 7.43 -24.97 -28.01
CA CYS A 1 8.84 -25.37 -27.78
C CYS A 1 9.37 -24.61 -26.56
N SER A 2 10.07 -25.28 -25.64
CA SER A 2 10.53 -24.66 -24.37
C SER A 2 11.51 -23.49 -24.58
N HIS A 3 12.28 -23.49 -25.66
CA HIS A 3 13.16 -22.39 -26.02
C HIS A 3 12.40 -21.12 -26.39
N THR A 4 11.34 -21.24 -27.20
CA THR A 4 10.49 -20.11 -27.57
C THR A 4 9.79 -19.53 -26.34
N GLN A 5 9.32 -20.37 -25.42
CA GLN A 5 8.70 -19.92 -24.17
C GLN A 5 9.70 -19.15 -23.29
N LYS A 6 10.92 -19.66 -23.10
CA LYS A 6 11.97 -18.97 -22.33
C LYS A 6 12.35 -17.62 -22.95
N PHE A 7 12.45 -17.57 -24.29
CA PHE A 7 12.72 -16.33 -25.00
C PHE A 7 11.58 -15.32 -24.79
N SER A 8 10.32 -15.72 -24.98
CA SER A 8 9.17 -14.84 -24.75
C SER A 8 9.12 -14.30 -23.31
N VAL A 9 9.38 -15.15 -22.30
CA VAL A 9 9.43 -14.73 -20.90
C VAL A 9 10.54 -13.70 -20.67
N SER A 10 11.74 -13.94 -21.20
CA SER A 10 12.86 -12.99 -21.12
C SER A 10 12.52 -11.66 -21.79
N CYS A 11 11.84 -11.69 -22.94
CA CYS A 11 11.39 -10.49 -23.61
C CYS A 11 10.38 -9.72 -22.75
N ILE A 12 9.32 -10.37 -22.25
CA ILE A 12 8.31 -9.75 -21.41
C ILE A 12 8.94 -9.16 -20.15
N GLN A 13 9.91 -9.85 -19.53
CA GLN A 13 10.66 -9.31 -18.39
C GLN A 13 11.47 -8.07 -18.77
N SER A 14 12.12 -8.06 -19.93
CA SER A 14 12.90 -6.90 -20.39
C SER A 14 12.04 -5.71 -20.83
N THR A 15 10.76 -5.92 -21.17
CA THR A 15 9.87 -4.90 -21.71
C THR A 15 8.60 -4.69 -20.88
N HIS A 16 8.58 -5.15 -19.62
CA HIS A 16 7.39 -5.17 -18.77
C HIS A 16 6.72 -3.79 -18.61
N TYR A 17 7.50 -2.72 -18.63
CA TYR A 17 7.04 -1.34 -18.51
C TYR A 17 6.25 -0.81 -19.72
N TYR A 18 6.25 -1.52 -20.85
CA TYR A 18 5.44 -1.17 -22.03
C TYR A 18 4.02 -1.74 -21.97
N PHE A 19 3.75 -2.69 -21.08
CA PHE A 19 2.45 -3.34 -20.99
C PHE A 19 1.61 -2.71 -19.88
N HIS A 20 0.31 -2.62 -20.13
CA HIS A 20 -0.63 -2.35 -19.05
C HIS A 20 -0.63 -3.54 -18.05
N PRO A 21 -0.78 -3.33 -16.73
CA PRO A 21 -0.80 -4.43 -15.75
C PRO A 21 -1.72 -5.61 -16.13
N ASN A 22 -2.93 -5.33 -16.64
CA ASN A 22 -3.85 -6.39 -17.13
C ASN A 22 -3.27 -7.26 -18.25
N GLN A 23 -2.49 -6.67 -19.15
CA GLN A 23 -1.84 -7.44 -20.21
C GLN A 23 -0.70 -8.28 -19.62
N LEU A 24 0.05 -7.70 -18.68
CA LEU A 24 1.19 -8.37 -18.06
C LEU A 24 0.77 -9.59 -17.24
N ILE A 25 -0.35 -9.52 -16.51
CA ILE A 25 -0.85 -10.64 -15.71
C ILE A 25 -1.40 -11.77 -16.60
N ASN A 26 -2.08 -11.42 -17.71
CA ASN A 26 -2.52 -12.41 -18.70
C ASN A 26 -1.34 -13.11 -19.36
N LEU A 27 -0.30 -12.37 -19.71
CA LEU A 27 0.96 -12.94 -20.20
C LEU A 27 1.61 -13.81 -19.11
N ALA A 28 1.61 -13.39 -17.84
CA ALA A 28 2.18 -14.18 -16.76
C ALA A 28 1.45 -15.52 -16.57
N VAL A 29 0.12 -15.53 -16.66
CA VAL A 29 -0.70 -16.75 -16.61
C VAL A 29 -0.44 -17.62 -17.85
N GLN A 30 -0.50 -17.03 -19.05
CA GLN A 30 -0.31 -17.74 -20.32
C GLN A 30 1.06 -18.42 -20.41
N TYR A 31 2.11 -17.74 -19.96
CA TYR A 31 3.48 -18.24 -19.99
C TYR A 31 3.92 -18.93 -18.68
N ASN A 32 3.02 -19.04 -17.69
CA ASN A 32 3.25 -19.62 -16.36
C ASN A 32 4.49 -19.06 -15.66
N THR A 33 4.56 -17.73 -15.52
CA THR A 33 5.72 -17.03 -14.94
C THR A 33 5.35 -16.35 -13.62
N SER A 34 5.63 -17.02 -12.50
CA SER A 34 5.33 -16.54 -11.14
C SER A 34 5.98 -15.20 -10.80
N ILE A 35 7.19 -14.91 -11.31
CA ILE A 35 7.90 -13.66 -11.06
C ILE A 35 7.13 -12.46 -11.65
N ILE A 36 6.68 -12.59 -12.90
CA ILE A 36 5.91 -11.54 -13.59
C ILE A 36 4.54 -11.42 -12.93
N PHE A 37 3.90 -12.55 -12.64
CA PHE A 37 2.61 -12.58 -11.95
C PHE A 37 2.66 -11.82 -10.62
N SER A 38 3.61 -12.17 -9.74
CA SER A 38 3.77 -11.54 -8.43
C SER A 38 4.01 -10.04 -8.54
N PHE A 39 4.87 -9.63 -9.47
CA PHE A 39 5.17 -8.22 -9.71
C PHE A 39 3.92 -7.44 -10.17
N THR A 40 3.19 -7.98 -11.15
CA THR A 40 1.97 -7.34 -11.66
C THR A 40 0.83 -7.34 -10.66
N PHE A 41 0.64 -8.45 -9.95
CA PHE A 41 -0.42 -8.58 -8.96
C PHE A 41 -0.22 -7.55 -7.83
N LYS A 42 1.01 -7.33 -7.38
CA LYS A 42 1.35 -6.23 -6.45
C LYS A 42 0.95 -4.86 -6.98
N GLN A 43 1.12 -4.60 -8.28
CA GLN A 43 0.67 -3.33 -8.87
C GLN A 43 -0.86 -3.22 -8.86
N LEU A 44 -1.55 -4.29 -9.25
CA LEU A 44 -3.03 -4.33 -9.29
C LEU A 44 -3.66 -4.17 -7.91
N VAL A 45 -3.08 -4.77 -6.87
CA VAL A 45 -3.57 -4.63 -5.48
C VAL A 45 -3.59 -3.17 -5.03
N ASN A 46 -2.67 -2.33 -5.54
CA ASN A 46 -2.62 -0.91 -5.22
C ASN A 46 -3.61 -0.06 -6.05
N THR A 47 -4.25 -0.63 -7.07
CA THR A 47 -5.24 0.08 -7.90
C THR A 47 -6.59 0.12 -7.17
N PRO A 48 -7.22 1.30 -6.99
CA PRO A 48 -8.53 1.38 -6.35
C PRO A 48 -9.58 0.48 -7.03
N ILE A 49 -10.43 -0.18 -6.23
CA ILE A 49 -11.50 -1.06 -6.75
C ILE A 49 -12.45 -0.29 -7.70
N THR A 50 -12.66 0.99 -7.46
CA THR A 50 -13.48 1.86 -8.33
C THR A 50 -12.93 2.00 -9.76
N GLN A 51 -11.65 1.71 -9.97
CA GLN A 51 -11.00 1.72 -11.28
C GLN A 51 -11.00 0.32 -11.94
N LEU A 52 -11.42 -0.73 -11.23
CA LEU A 52 -11.56 -2.08 -11.77
C LEU A 52 -12.92 -2.22 -12.49
N THR A 53 -12.91 -2.00 -13.81
CA THR A 53 -14.14 -2.10 -14.61
C THR A 53 -14.51 -3.56 -14.91
N VAL A 54 -15.73 -3.82 -15.42
CA VAL A 54 -16.15 -5.16 -15.86
C VAL A 54 -15.19 -5.76 -16.89
N GLN A 55 -14.62 -4.91 -17.76
CA GLN A 55 -13.60 -5.34 -18.73
C GLN A 55 -12.32 -5.83 -18.04
N TYR A 56 -11.95 -5.29 -16.88
CA TYR A 56 -10.83 -5.80 -16.08
C TYR A 56 -11.13 -7.20 -15.55
N GLN A 57 -12.34 -7.43 -15.06
CA GLN A 57 -12.75 -8.74 -14.55
C GLN A 57 -12.72 -9.81 -15.66
N GLU A 58 -13.23 -9.48 -16.85
CA GLU A 58 -13.21 -10.39 -18.01
C GLU A 58 -11.78 -10.74 -18.43
N LEU A 59 -10.87 -9.75 -18.41
CA LEU A 59 -9.48 -9.95 -18.77
C LEU A 59 -8.71 -10.77 -17.75
N LEU A 60 -8.88 -10.50 -16.45
CA LEU A 60 -8.18 -11.19 -15.36
C LEU A 60 -8.66 -12.63 -15.16
N GLY A 61 -9.92 -12.90 -15.52
CA GLY A 61 -10.59 -14.13 -15.12
C GLY A 61 -11.08 -14.05 -13.67
N ASN A 62 -12.12 -14.84 -13.38
CA ASN A 62 -12.84 -14.74 -12.11
C ASN A 62 -11.95 -15.05 -10.90
N ASP A 63 -11.09 -16.06 -10.99
CA ASP A 63 -10.26 -16.50 -9.85
C ASP A 63 -9.24 -15.45 -9.42
N ILE A 64 -8.55 -14.85 -10.39
CA ILE A 64 -7.55 -13.79 -10.13
C ILE A 64 -8.26 -12.53 -9.63
N PHE A 65 -9.40 -12.17 -10.23
CA PHE A 65 -10.18 -11.02 -9.80
C PHE A 65 -10.70 -11.18 -8.36
N MET A 66 -11.27 -12.34 -8.02
CA MET A 66 -11.73 -12.63 -6.66
C MET A 66 -10.60 -12.60 -5.64
N THR A 67 -9.43 -13.14 -6.00
CA THR A 67 -8.23 -13.09 -5.15
C THR A 67 -7.76 -11.65 -4.95
N LEU A 68 -7.75 -10.84 -6.02
CA LEU A 68 -7.40 -9.42 -5.95
C LEU A 68 -8.33 -8.66 -5.00
N VAL A 69 -9.65 -8.81 -5.16
CA VAL A 69 -10.65 -8.14 -4.30
C VAL A 69 -10.50 -8.59 -2.84
N TYR A 70 -10.27 -9.89 -2.59
CA TYR A 70 -10.07 -10.40 -1.24
C TYR A 70 -8.82 -9.80 -0.58
N VAL A 71 -7.70 -9.78 -1.29
CA VAL A 71 -6.45 -9.19 -0.79
C VAL A 71 -6.62 -7.69 -0.53
N GLN A 72 -7.30 -6.96 -1.41
CA GLN A 72 -7.58 -5.54 -1.20
C GLN A 72 -8.45 -5.31 0.04
N ALA A 73 -9.53 -6.06 0.21
CA ALA A 73 -10.39 -5.96 1.39
C ALA A 73 -9.63 -6.29 2.69
N ALA A 74 -8.81 -7.34 2.69
CA ALA A 74 -7.99 -7.72 3.84
C ALA A 74 -6.96 -6.63 4.19
N LEU A 75 -6.38 -5.99 3.18
CA LEU A 75 -5.45 -4.87 3.35
C LEU A 75 -6.13 -3.63 3.92
N GLU A 76 -7.31 -3.29 3.41
CA GLU A 76 -8.12 -2.17 3.91
C GLU A 76 -8.51 -2.39 5.38
N GLU A 77 -9.01 -3.59 5.71
CA GLU A 77 -9.36 -3.95 7.08
C GLU A 77 -8.14 -3.88 8.01
N TYR A 78 -7.01 -4.44 7.58
CA TYR A 78 -5.76 -4.37 8.33
C TYR A 78 -5.30 -2.93 8.57
N CYS A 79 -5.37 -2.08 7.54
CA CYS A 79 -5.04 -0.66 7.67
C CYS A 79 -5.99 0.05 8.64
N CYS A 80 -7.29 -0.27 8.62
CA CYS A 80 -8.27 0.29 9.56
C CYS A 80 -7.95 -0.10 11.00
N ILE A 81 -7.62 -1.37 11.26
CA ILE A 81 -7.24 -1.84 12.60
C ILE A 81 -6.01 -1.08 13.09
N MET A 82 -5.00 -0.92 12.24
CA MET A 82 -3.78 -0.20 12.61
C MET A 82 -4.00 1.31 12.77
N ALA A 83 -4.94 1.88 12.02
CA ALA A 83 -5.31 3.29 12.12
C ALA A 83 -6.14 3.61 13.38
N ALA A 84 -6.82 2.61 13.95
CA ALA A 84 -7.69 2.76 15.11
C ALA A 84 -6.92 3.06 16.41
N GLU A 85 -5.61 2.83 16.43
CA GLU A 85 -4.75 3.17 17.55
C GLU A 85 -3.66 4.15 17.12
N GLU A 86 -3.59 5.28 17.81
CA GLU A 86 -2.53 6.25 17.62
C GLU A 86 -1.18 5.68 18.12
N PRO A 87 -0.11 5.71 17.29
CA PRO A 87 1.21 5.31 17.73
C PRO A 87 1.68 6.14 18.92
N LYS A 88 2.10 5.47 19.99
CA LYS A 88 2.66 6.13 21.18
C LYS A 88 4.08 6.57 20.91
N ILE A 89 4.36 7.87 21.08
CA ILE A 89 5.70 8.42 20.90
C ILE A 89 6.31 8.63 22.29
N LEU A 90 7.18 7.69 22.68
CA LEU A 90 7.75 7.62 24.03
C LEU A 90 9.05 8.42 24.18
N MET A 91 9.59 8.96 23.08
CA MET A 91 10.84 9.70 23.08
C MET A 91 10.64 11.01 22.30
N HIS A 92 11.29 12.07 22.78
CA HIS A 92 11.40 13.33 22.07
C HIS A 92 12.87 13.54 21.70
N THR A 93 13.11 14.18 20.57
CA THR A 93 14.47 14.58 20.17
C THR A 93 14.94 15.77 21.02
N SER A 94 16.26 15.96 21.12
CA SER A 94 16.86 17.00 21.97
C SER A 94 16.50 18.43 21.58
N ASP A 95 15.98 18.64 20.36
CA ASP A 95 15.49 19.92 19.86
C ASP A 95 14.01 20.19 20.21
N CYS A 96 13.33 19.26 20.89
CA CYS A 96 11.94 19.43 21.32
C CYS A 96 11.85 20.41 22.50
N GLN A 97 11.24 21.58 22.25
CA GLN A 97 11.09 22.65 23.25
C GLN A 97 9.79 22.54 24.07
N ASP A 98 8.77 21.83 23.56
CA ASP A 98 7.45 21.68 24.20
C ASP A 98 6.92 20.24 24.01
N PRO A 99 7.30 19.29 24.89
CA PRO A 99 6.86 17.91 24.81
C PRO A 99 5.34 17.72 24.99
N VAL A 100 4.69 18.59 25.76
CA VAL A 100 3.24 18.50 26.02
C VAL A 100 2.46 18.95 24.79
N GLY A 101 2.77 20.13 24.28
CA GLY A 101 2.14 20.65 23.05
C GLY A 101 2.41 19.77 21.83
N TYR A 102 3.56 19.11 21.78
CA TYR A 102 3.86 18.09 20.79
C TYR A 102 2.87 16.92 20.82
N ASN A 103 2.53 16.39 22.01
CA ASN A 103 1.65 15.23 22.12
C ASN A 103 0.22 15.59 21.70
N GLU A 104 -0.24 16.80 22.05
CA GLU A 104 -1.53 17.33 21.57
C GLU A 104 -1.56 17.47 20.05
N ASP A 105 -0.52 18.07 19.46
CA ASP A 105 -0.44 18.27 18.02
C ASP A 105 -0.33 16.92 17.30
N TRP A 106 0.45 15.97 17.82
CA TRP A 106 0.53 14.60 17.29
C TRP A 106 -0.82 13.91 17.28
N HIS A 107 -1.53 13.94 18.40
CA HIS A 107 -2.87 13.39 18.53
C HIS A 107 -3.81 13.96 17.46
N ALA A 108 -3.83 15.30 17.34
CA ALA A 108 -4.65 15.98 16.35
C ALA A 108 -4.23 15.61 14.91
N ILE A 109 -2.94 15.53 14.60
CA ILE A 109 -2.41 15.20 13.28
C ILE A 109 -2.74 13.76 12.90
N TRP A 110 -2.60 12.82 13.82
CA TRP A 110 -2.94 11.42 13.59
C TRP A 110 -4.42 11.28 13.25
N TRP A 111 -5.30 11.79 14.12
CA TRP A 111 -6.74 11.62 13.97
C TRP A 111 -7.33 12.40 12.79
N ASN A 112 -6.85 13.63 12.53
CA ASN A 112 -7.31 14.43 11.38
C ASN A 112 -6.59 14.10 10.07
N GLY A 113 -5.50 13.35 10.14
CA GLY A 113 -4.70 12.95 9.00
C GLY A 113 -4.83 11.45 8.74
N MET A 114 -3.87 10.69 9.25
CA MET A 114 -3.71 9.28 8.89
C MET A 114 -4.94 8.44 9.23
N ALA A 115 -5.46 8.58 10.46
CA ALA A 115 -6.62 7.82 10.89
C ALA A 115 -7.87 8.21 10.11
N TYR A 116 -8.08 9.52 9.86
CA TYR A 116 -9.20 9.98 9.03
C TYR A 116 -9.18 9.35 7.63
N PHE A 117 -8.04 9.37 6.93
CA PHE A 117 -7.95 8.83 5.57
C PHE A 117 -8.14 7.31 5.50
N LEU A 118 -7.69 6.58 6.53
CA LEU A 118 -7.77 5.12 6.55
C LEU A 118 -9.10 4.60 7.11
N LEU A 119 -9.71 5.29 8.08
CA LEU A 119 -10.96 4.86 8.71
C LEU A 119 -12.21 5.33 7.96
N ASN A 120 -12.08 6.29 7.03
CA ASN A 120 -13.21 6.78 6.26
C ASN A 120 -13.69 5.74 5.23
N ARG A 121 -14.66 4.92 5.64
CA ARG A 121 -15.27 3.89 4.77
C ARG A 121 -16.03 4.44 3.56
N GLN A 122 -16.39 5.72 3.55
CA GLN A 122 -17.07 6.33 2.39
C GLN A 122 -16.10 6.67 1.27
N ASN A 123 -14.82 6.86 1.59
CA ASN A 123 -13.76 7.16 0.63
C ASN A 123 -12.43 6.56 1.13
N PRO A 124 -12.31 5.21 1.14
CA PRO A 124 -11.11 4.55 1.63
C PRO A 124 -9.93 4.98 0.76
N GLN A 125 -8.96 5.65 1.37
CA GLN A 125 -7.71 5.97 0.68
C GLN A 125 -6.76 4.79 0.83
N PRO A 126 -6.15 4.30 -0.25
CA PRO A 126 -5.05 3.35 -0.15
C PRO A 126 -3.97 3.92 0.78
N TYR A 127 -3.33 3.05 1.58
CA TYR A 127 -2.30 3.46 2.54
C TYR A 127 -1.20 4.34 1.92
N HIS A 128 -0.79 4.00 0.70
CA HIS A 128 0.26 4.74 -0.02
C HIS A 128 -0.17 6.17 -0.42
N GLU A 129 -1.46 6.42 -0.62
CA GLU A 129 -1.99 7.78 -0.83
C GLU A 129 -2.18 8.50 0.51
N ALA A 130 -2.75 7.82 1.52
CA ALA A 130 -2.92 8.37 2.86
C ALA A 130 -1.59 8.89 3.43
N ILE A 131 -0.50 8.14 3.29
CA ILE A 131 0.82 8.57 3.77
C ILE A 131 1.40 9.76 2.98
N LYS A 132 1.08 9.91 1.69
CA LYS A 132 1.50 11.08 0.91
C LYS A 132 0.80 12.33 1.42
N TYR A 133 -0.51 12.27 1.64
CA TYR A 133 -1.27 13.39 2.22
C TYR A 133 -0.78 13.72 3.62
N PHE A 134 -0.58 12.70 4.45
CA PHE A 134 -0.11 12.83 5.82
C PHE A 134 1.25 13.55 5.91
N LYS A 135 2.19 13.24 5.02
CA LYS A 135 3.51 13.90 4.95
C LYS A 135 3.42 15.41 4.68
N ASN A 136 2.38 15.84 3.98
CA ASN A 136 2.15 17.21 3.57
C ASN A 136 1.34 18.04 4.58
N LEU A 137 0.85 17.43 5.67
CA LEU A 137 0.15 18.17 6.72
C LEU A 137 1.09 19.14 7.44
N GLN A 138 0.50 20.18 8.04
CA GLN A 138 1.21 21.06 8.95
C GLN A 138 1.26 20.41 10.32
N PHE A 139 2.47 20.23 10.86
CA PHE A 139 2.67 19.53 12.13
C PHE A 139 2.71 20.47 13.34
N GLY A 140 2.26 21.73 13.19
CA GLY A 140 2.19 22.70 14.29
C GLY A 140 3.53 22.89 14.99
N ARG A 141 3.56 22.61 16.30
CA ARG A 141 4.70 22.77 17.21
C ARG A 141 5.68 21.59 17.16
N VAL A 142 5.39 20.56 16.38
CA VAL A 142 6.28 19.39 16.25
C VAL A 142 7.59 19.80 15.58
N SER A 143 8.70 19.58 16.31
CA SER A 143 10.04 19.84 15.76
C SER A 143 10.35 18.91 14.59
N ARG A 144 11.33 19.30 13.77
CA ARG A 144 11.78 18.45 12.67
C ARG A 144 12.27 17.10 13.16
N GLY A 145 13.04 17.06 14.25
CA GLY A 145 13.54 15.81 14.84
C GLY A 145 12.39 14.89 15.26
N CYS A 146 11.39 15.41 15.97
CA CYS A 146 10.27 14.58 16.38
C CYS A 146 9.39 14.16 15.19
N LYS A 147 9.26 14.98 14.14
CA LYS A 147 8.58 14.58 12.89
C LYS A 147 9.29 13.42 12.21
N GLU A 148 10.62 13.45 12.15
CA GLU A 148 11.42 12.34 11.60
C GLU A 148 11.22 11.06 12.44
N LEU A 149 11.20 11.18 13.77
CA LEU A 149 10.89 10.07 14.68
C LEU A 149 9.47 9.51 14.48
N MET A 150 8.46 10.36 14.31
CA MET A 150 7.09 9.93 13.98
C MET A 150 7.07 9.07 12.70
N PHE A 151 7.69 9.54 11.62
CA PHE A 151 7.75 8.78 10.38
C PHE A 151 8.56 7.50 10.51
N MET A 152 9.59 7.52 11.34
CA MET A 152 10.32 6.31 11.69
C MET A 152 9.40 5.33 12.40
N ILE A 153 8.62 5.74 13.41
CA ILE A 153 7.66 4.86 14.11
C ILE A 153 6.56 4.35 13.16
N ILE A 154 6.04 5.18 12.26
CA ILE A 154 5.06 4.73 11.25
C ILE A 154 5.68 3.71 10.28
N ARG A 155 6.97 3.86 9.95
CA ARG A 155 7.69 3.00 9.00
C ARG A 155 8.22 1.72 9.62
N GLU A 156 8.77 1.81 10.83
CA GLU A 156 9.29 0.72 11.66
C GLU A 156 8.18 -0.03 12.38
N GLY A 157 7.03 0.63 12.58
CA GLY A 157 5.76 0.04 12.94
C GLY A 157 5.37 -0.99 11.89
N VAL A 158 5.86 -2.21 12.09
CA VAL A 158 5.65 -3.47 11.38
C VAL A 158 4.19 -3.69 10.93
N ALA A 159 3.26 -2.97 11.58
CA ALA A 159 1.86 -2.71 11.26
C ALA A 159 1.49 -2.43 9.79
N PHE A 160 2.40 -2.06 8.87
CA PHE A 160 2.07 -1.99 7.44
C PHE A 160 2.97 -2.87 6.57
N ASN A 161 4.03 -3.46 7.12
CA ASN A 161 4.87 -4.41 6.40
C ASN A 161 4.21 -5.79 6.28
N HIS A 162 3.31 -6.17 7.20
CA HIS A 162 2.51 -7.39 7.04
C HIS A 162 1.53 -7.31 5.87
N ALA A 163 1.18 -6.10 5.40
CA ALA A 163 0.41 -5.91 4.16
C ALA A 163 1.03 -6.68 2.99
N ASN A 164 2.35 -6.58 2.84
CA ASN A 164 3.08 -7.28 1.79
C ASN A 164 3.02 -8.80 1.93
N GLN A 165 2.89 -9.33 3.16
CA GLN A 165 2.72 -10.77 3.39
C GLN A 165 1.36 -11.29 2.90
N PHE A 166 0.30 -10.47 2.94
CA PHE A 166 -0.99 -10.86 2.34
C PHE A 166 -0.87 -10.98 0.82
N ILE A 167 -0.14 -10.06 0.20
CA ILE A 167 0.09 -10.07 -1.24
C ILE A 167 1.00 -11.25 -1.63
N ASP A 168 2.09 -11.47 -0.91
CA ASP A 168 3.05 -12.55 -1.17
C ASP A 168 2.42 -13.95 -0.96
N LYS A 169 1.45 -14.10 -0.06
CA LYS A 169 0.72 -15.37 0.13
C LYS A 169 -0.34 -15.62 -0.96
N ALA A 170 -0.80 -14.57 -1.63
CA ALA A 170 -1.80 -14.66 -2.69
C ALA A 170 -1.19 -14.87 -4.08
N CYS A 171 0.11 -14.62 -4.24
CA CYS A 171 0.87 -14.83 -5.47
C CYS A 171 1.52 -16.22 -5.51
#